data_AF-A0A067NAP4-F1
#
_entry.id   AF-A0A067NAP4-F1
#
_cell.length_a   1.000
_cell.length_b   1.000
_cell.length_c   1.000
_cell.angle_alpha   90.00
_cell.angle_beta   90.00
_cell.angle_gamma   90.00
#
_symmetry.space_group_name_H-M   'P 1'
#
loop_
_entity.id
_entity.type
_entity.pdbx_description
1 polymer ?
#
loop_
_entity_poly.entity_id
_entity_poly.type
_entity_poly.pdbx_seq_one_letter_code
_entity_poly.pdbx_strand_id
1 'polypeptide(L)'
;ATRAIPAGTLIDVSPVLLFAKDDYERHGRHTVLDHYTFVWRDGRMALALGLGSIFNHSSDQPNVTFVLDHQNLAIRYTTARAIQPDEELNIFYGTNLWF
;
A
#
# COMPACT_ATOMS: atom_id res chain seq x y z
N ALA A 1 15.09 7.56 0.88
CA ALA A 1 14.98 7.87 -0.57
C ALA A 1 16.38 8.03 -1.13
N THR A 2 16.68 7.62 -2.38
CA THR A 2 18.06 7.75 -2.92
C THR A 2 18.39 9.17 -3.40
N ARG A 3 17.41 10.06 -3.45
CA ARG A 3 17.54 11.48 -3.82
C ARG A 3 16.35 12.27 -3.26
N ALA A 4 16.41 13.60 -3.34
CA ALA A 4 15.26 14.44 -3.06
C ALA A 4 14.12 14.15 -4.04
N ILE A 5 12.88 14.09 -3.53
CA ILE A 5 11.67 13.85 -4.33
C ILE A 5 10.68 14.98 -4.08
N PRO A 6 10.20 15.70 -5.11
CA PRO A 6 9.17 16.72 -4.95
C PRO A 6 7.86 16.16 -4.39
N ALA A 7 7.06 17.00 -3.74
CA ALA A 7 5.68 16.66 -3.37
C ALA A 7 4.83 16.34 -4.62
N GLY A 8 3.88 15.41 -4.50
CA GLY A 8 3.00 15.03 -5.60
C GLY A 8 3.66 14.16 -6.67
N THR A 9 4.84 13.60 -6.40
CA THR A 9 5.54 12.74 -7.37
C THR A 9 4.97 11.32 -7.29
N LEU A 10 4.53 10.78 -8.43
CA LEU A 10 4.21 9.36 -8.56
C LEU A 10 5.51 8.54 -8.49
N ILE A 11 5.65 7.73 -7.45
CA ILE A 11 6.88 6.99 -7.16
C ILE A 11 6.78 5.51 -7.48
N ASP A 12 5.57 4.94 -7.48
CA ASP A 12 5.34 3.54 -7.81
C ASP A 12 3.92 3.30 -8.30
N VAL A 13 3.77 2.31 -9.19
CA VAL A 13 2.49 1.74 -9.61
C VAL A 13 2.61 0.22 -9.48
N SER A 14 2.09 -0.31 -8.37
CA SER A 14 2.15 -1.73 -8.07
C SER A 14 0.91 -2.44 -8.59
N PRO A 15 1.03 -3.39 -9.54
CA PRO A 15 -0.07 -4.27 -9.91
C PRO A 15 -0.56 -5.07 -8.68
N VAL A 16 -1.83 -5.44 -8.66
CA VAL A 16 -2.39 -6.21 -7.55
C VAL A 16 -2.66 -7.67 -7.91
N LEU A 17 -2.36 -8.56 -6.98
CA LEU A 17 -2.90 -9.92 -6.96
C LEU A 17 -4.21 -9.90 -6.18
N LEU A 18 -5.33 -10.23 -6.84
CA LEU A 18 -6.66 -10.23 -6.23
C LEU A 18 -7.03 -11.60 -5.66
N PHE A 19 -7.58 -11.58 -4.45
CA PHE A 19 -8.20 -12.72 -3.80
C PHE A 19 -9.72 -12.53 -3.80
N ALA A 20 -10.45 -13.57 -4.19
CA ALA A 20 -11.90 -13.60 -4.00
C ALA A 20 -12.22 -13.51 -2.50
N LYS A 21 -13.35 -12.89 -2.16
CA LYS A 21 -13.78 -12.68 -0.78
C LYS A 21 -13.77 -14.00 0.02
N ASP A 22 -14.46 -15.02 -0.50
CA ASP A 22 -14.60 -16.31 0.19
C ASP A 22 -13.27 -17.03 0.38
N ASP A 23 -12.38 -17.00 -0.62
CA ASP A 23 -11.05 -17.62 -0.54
C ASP A 23 -10.17 -16.91 0.49
N TYR A 24 -10.24 -15.58 0.52
CA TYR A 24 -9.50 -14.79 1.48
C TYR A 24 -10.00 -15.02 2.91
N GLU A 25 -11.33 -15.03 3.11
CA GLU A 25 -11.95 -15.27 4.41
C GLU A 25 -11.66 -16.67 4.96
N ARG A 26 -11.62 -17.69 4.10
CA ARG A 26 -11.38 -19.08 4.51
C ARG A 26 -9.89 -19.43 4.67
N HIS A 27 -9.03 -18.78 3.90
CA HIS A 27 -7.62 -19.18 3.79
C HIS A 27 -6.66 -18.00 3.91
N GLY A 28 -6.82 -16.97 3.07
CA GLY A 28 -5.85 -15.87 2.95
C GLY A 28 -5.57 -15.15 4.27
N ARG A 29 -6.63 -14.81 5.02
CA ARG A 29 -6.55 -14.09 6.29
C ARG A 29 -5.83 -14.84 7.42
N HIS A 30 -5.63 -16.15 7.26
CA HIS A 30 -4.94 -17.00 8.24
C HIS A 30 -3.45 -17.15 7.93
N THR A 31 -2.95 -16.38 6.98
CA THR A 31 -1.55 -16.34 6.58
C THR A 31 -0.97 -14.95 6.82
N VAL A 32 0.35 -14.81 6.65
CA VAL A 32 1.04 -13.52 6.76
C VAL A 32 0.53 -12.46 5.76
N LEU A 33 -0.20 -12.88 4.71
CA LEU A 33 -0.81 -11.96 3.74
C LEU A 33 -1.78 -10.98 4.41
N ASP A 34 -2.37 -11.33 5.56
CA ASP A 34 -3.31 -10.46 6.27
C ASP A 34 -2.73 -9.13 6.70
N HIS A 35 -1.41 -9.04 6.81
CA HIS A 35 -0.73 -7.81 7.21
C HIS A 35 -0.40 -6.89 6.01
N TYR A 36 -0.57 -7.38 4.78
CA TYR A 36 -0.10 -6.70 3.57
C TYR A 36 -1.19 -6.46 2.52
N THR A 37 -2.39 -7.01 2.71
CA THR A 37 -3.47 -6.82 1.74
C THR A 37 -4.32 -5.59 2.00
N PHE A 38 -4.83 -5.02 0.91
CA PHE A 38 -5.73 -3.88 0.89
C PHE A 38 -7.15 -4.37 0.64
N VAL A 39 -8.11 -3.78 1.35
CA VAL A 39 -9.54 -3.99 1.05
C VAL A 39 -9.81 -3.45 -0.35
N TRP A 40 -10.37 -4.30 -1.21
CA TRP A 40 -10.73 -3.99 -2.58
C TRP A 40 -12.25 -3.97 -2.76
N ARG A 41 -12.72 -3.69 -3.98
CA ARG A 41 -14.16 -3.70 -4.30
C ARG A 41 -14.77 -5.07 -4.07
N ASP A 42 -16.04 -5.06 -3.63
CA ASP A 42 -16.87 -6.25 -3.44
C ASP A 42 -16.37 -7.20 -2.32
N GLY A 43 -15.58 -6.66 -1.39
CA GLY A 43 -15.00 -7.44 -0.29
C GLY A 43 -13.83 -8.34 -0.70
N ARG A 44 -13.32 -8.19 -1.93
CA ARG A 44 -12.05 -8.80 -2.34
C ARG A 44 -10.90 -8.17 -1.58
N MET A 45 -9.79 -8.89 -1.53
CA MET A 45 -8.53 -8.37 -0.99
C MET A 45 -7.48 -8.32 -2.09
N ALA A 46 -6.62 -7.31 -2.03
CA ALA A 46 -5.56 -7.06 -3.00
C ALA A 46 -4.21 -7.10 -2.31
N LEU A 47 -3.31 -7.99 -2.73
CA LEU A 47 -1.90 -7.89 -2.37
C LEU A 47 -1.21 -7.00 -3.40
N ALA A 48 -0.56 -5.93 -2.94
CA ALA A 48 0.27 -5.11 -3.80
C ALA A 48 1.55 -5.87 -4.14
N LEU A 49 1.83 -6.04 -5.43
CA LEU A 49 3.14 -6.53 -5.88
C LEU A 49 4.14 -5.36 -5.85
N GLY A 50 5.20 -5.42 -6.65
CA GLY A 50 6.16 -4.31 -6.76
C GLY A 50 6.71 -3.88 -5.41
N LEU A 51 6.67 -2.56 -5.14
CA LEU A 51 7.11 -1.98 -3.88
C LEU A 51 5.96 -1.77 -2.88
N GLY A 52 4.70 -1.94 -3.32
CA GLY A 52 3.53 -1.52 -2.55
C GLY A 52 3.39 -2.17 -1.18
N SER A 53 3.74 -3.45 -1.05
CA SER A 53 3.73 -4.18 0.23
C SER A 53 5.03 -4.05 1.04
N ILE A 54 5.99 -3.24 0.57
CA ILE A 54 7.28 -3.02 1.26
C ILE A 54 7.28 -1.70 2.03
N PHE A 55 6.44 -0.72 1.67
CA PHE A 55 6.34 0.54 2.40
C PHE A 55 5.90 0.29 3.85
N ASN A 56 6.64 0.80 4.82
CA ASN A 56 6.25 0.64 6.22
C ASN A 56 5.09 1.57 6.61
N HIS A 57 4.51 1.28 7.77
CA HIS A 57 3.46 2.09 8.36
C HIS A 57 4.01 3.29 9.15
N SER A 58 3.36 4.45 9.05
CA SER A 58 3.47 5.53 10.02
C SER A 58 2.08 6.08 10.37
N SER A 59 1.77 6.14 11.67
CA SER A 59 0.50 6.70 12.21
C SER A 59 0.52 8.21 12.32
N ASP A 60 1.70 8.80 12.53
CA ASP A 60 1.82 10.22 12.90
C ASP A 60 1.93 11.12 11.66
N GLN A 61 2.88 10.82 10.77
CA GLN A 61 3.21 11.67 9.62
C GLN A 61 3.64 10.84 8.39
N PRO A 62 2.70 10.08 7.79
CA PRO A 62 2.96 9.36 6.54
C PRO A 62 3.41 10.34 5.44
N ASN A 63 4.48 10.01 4.72
CA ASN A 63 5.02 10.89 3.67
C ASN A 63 4.69 10.41 2.24
N VAL A 64 4.02 9.25 2.11
CA VAL A 64 3.44 8.73 0.88
C VAL A 64 1.94 8.47 1.08
N THR A 65 1.15 8.80 0.06
CA THR A 65 -0.27 8.43 -0.05
C THR A 65 -0.47 7.47 -1.21
N PHE A 66 -1.59 6.74 -1.23
CA PHE A 66 -1.90 5.81 -2.30
C PHE A 66 -3.35 5.88 -2.75
N VAL A 67 -3.60 5.47 -4.00
CA VAL A 67 -4.94 5.35 -4.58
C VAL A 67 -5.09 3.97 -5.23
N LEU A 68 -6.24 3.34 -5.00
CA LEU A 68 -6.60 2.06 -5.63
C LEU A 68 -7.12 2.33 -7.06
N ASP A 69 -6.32 1.98 -8.06
CA ASP A 69 -6.67 2.07 -9.47
C ASP A 69 -7.39 0.79 -9.90
N HIS A 70 -8.72 0.79 -9.73
CA HIS A 70 -9.56 -0.35 -10.07
C HIS A 70 -9.65 -0.65 -11.57
N GLN A 71 -9.37 0.34 -12.43
CA GLN A 71 -9.41 0.14 -13.88
C GLN A 71 -8.19 -0.63 -14.34
N ASN A 72 -7.02 -0.27 -13.82
CA ASN A 72 -5.74 -0.88 -14.20
C ASN A 72 -5.28 -2.00 -13.27
N LEU A 73 -6.09 -2.36 -12.26
CA LEU A 73 -5.75 -3.35 -11.23
C LEU A 73 -4.38 -3.08 -10.59
N ALA A 74 -4.23 -1.85 -10.08
CA ALA A 74 -2.97 -1.40 -9.47
C ALA A 74 -3.21 -0.49 -8.26
N ILE A 75 -2.19 -0.29 -7.45
CA ILE A 75 -2.13 0.75 -6.41
C ILE A 75 -1.05 1.75 -6.82
N ARG A 76 -1.42 3.04 -6.81
CA ARG A 76 -0.56 4.14 -7.22
C ARG A 76 -0.08 4.89 -5.99
N TYR A 77 1.23 5.00 -5.80
CA TYR A 77 1.85 5.63 -4.65
C TYR A 77 2.44 6.99 -5.02
N THR A 78 2.04 8.04 -4.30
CA THR A 78 2.44 9.43 -4.56
C THR A 78 2.97 10.09 -3.30
N THR A 79 4.04 10.86 -3.40
CA THR A 79 4.58 11.61 -2.24
C THR A 79 3.58 12.66 -1.75
N ALA A 80 3.26 12.64 -0.46
CA ALA A 80 2.35 13.60 0.17
C ALA A 80 3.03 14.95 0.44
N ARG A 81 4.36 14.95 0.57
CA ARG A 81 5.21 16.13 0.71
C ARG A 81 6.55 15.91 0.02
N ALA A 82 7.42 16.92 0.02
CA ALA A 82 8.80 16.74 -0.41
C ALA A 82 9.51 15.73 0.52
N ILE A 83 10.31 14.85 -0.09
CA ILE A 83 11.08 13.80 0.57
C ILE A 83 12.56 14.14 0.47
N GLN A 84 13.28 14.08 1.58
CA GLN A 84 14.72 14.29 1.60
C GLN A 84 15.48 13.01 1.24
N PRO A 85 16.74 13.12 0.76
CA PRO A 85 17.63 11.96 0.69
C PRO A 85 17.65 11.20 2.02
N ASP A 86 17.74 9.88 1.93
CA ASP A 86 17.78 8.92 3.05
C ASP A 86 16.53 8.82 3.93
N GLU A 87 15.52 9.67 3.69
CA GLU A 87 14.23 9.58 4.39
C GLU A 87 13.46 8.30 3.98
N GLU A 88 12.99 7.53 4.96
CA GLU A 88 12.14 6.36 4.69
C GLU A 88 10.80 6.78 4.10
N LEU A 89 10.33 6.04 3.10
CA LEU A 89 9.00 6.23 2.53
C LEU A 89 8.00 5.33 3.26
N ASN A 90 6.96 5.92 3.80
CA ASN A 90 5.96 5.21 4.61
C ASN A 90 4.55 5.67 4.28
N ILE A 91 3.59 4.78 4.53
CA ILE A 91 2.17 5.01 4.24
C ILE A 91 1.32 4.84 5.49
N PHE A 92 0.13 5.41 5.45
CA PHE A 92 -0.87 5.19 6.48
C PHE A 92 -1.76 4.01 6.11
N TYR A 93 -1.71 2.96 6.91
CA TYR A 93 -2.49 1.75 6.69
C TYR A 93 -3.87 1.78 7.37
N GLY A 94 -4.11 2.70 8.32
CA GLY A 94 -5.33 2.75 9.12
C GLY A 94 -5.04 2.81 10.62
N THR A 95 -6.08 3.03 11.43
CA THR A 95 -5.98 3.19 12.89
C THR A 95 -5.99 1.88 13.69
N ASN A 96 -6.30 0.74 13.05
CA ASN A 96 -6.51 -0.55 13.75
C ASN A 96 -5.39 -1.58 13.51
N LEU A 97 -4.16 -1.12 13.34
CA LEU A 97 -3.01 -2.01 13.16
C LEU A 97 -2.22 -2.10 14.46
N TRP A 98 -2.47 -3.19 15.15
CA TRP A 98 -1.69 -3.68 16.28
C TRP A 98 -1.01 -4.97 15.84
N PHE A 99 0.31 -5.02 15.98
CA PHE A 99 1.12 -6.23 15.89
C PHE A 99 1.33 -6.82 17.29
#